data_AF-A0A5J6FEM3-F1
#
_entry.id   AF-A0A5J6FEM3-F1
#
_cell.length_a   1.000
_cell.length_b   1.000
_cell.length_c   1.000
_cell.angle_alpha   90.00
_cell.angle_beta   90.00
_cell.angle_gamma   90.00
#
_symmetry.space_group_name_H-M   'P 1'
#
loop_
_entity.id
_entity.type
_entity.pdbx_description
1 polymer ?
#
loop_
_entity_poly.entity_id
_entity_poly.type
_entity_poly.pdbx_seq_one_letter_code
_entity_poly.pdbx_strand_id
1 'polypeptide(L)'
;MKGPAAATEHGGRRVLVSSVSSDSHTWNLVFLQLLMEEMGHEVTNIGSCVPDDLLIEECRRVRPDLVVISSVNGHGALDGARAVRRLRSQPDLRDLRVVIGGKLGVRGPDAEPCGPELVEAGFDAVFEDTSSVTEFRSYLAGTAQPRLTASGAR
;
A
#
# COMPACT_ATOMS: atom_id res chain seq x y z
N MET A 1 15.54 40.01 -8.04
CA MET A 1 16.06 38.74 -8.56
C MET A 1 15.49 37.61 -7.71
N LYS A 2 14.44 36.94 -8.19
CA LYS A 2 13.83 35.79 -7.53
C LYS A 2 14.53 34.56 -8.12
N GLY A 3 15.29 33.83 -7.30
CA GLY A 3 15.97 32.61 -7.74
C GLY A 3 14.97 31.58 -8.27
N PRO A 4 15.39 30.68 -9.16
CA PRO A 4 14.49 29.68 -9.71
C PRO A 4 13.97 28.80 -8.56
N ALA A 5 12.65 28.67 -8.47
CA ALA A 5 12.03 27.66 -7.63
C ALA A 5 12.55 26.30 -8.10
N ALA A 6 13.05 25.48 -7.16
CA ALA A 6 13.51 24.15 -7.46
C ALA A 6 12.39 23.38 -8.18
N ALA A 7 12.64 23.03 -9.44
CA ALA A 7 11.80 22.09 -10.15
C ALA A 7 11.89 20.77 -9.41
N THR A 8 10.82 20.39 -8.72
CA THR A 8 10.65 19.04 -8.23
C THR A 8 10.46 18.14 -9.44
N GLU A 9 11.57 17.61 -9.96
CA GLU A 9 11.62 16.51 -10.90
C GLU A 9 10.92 15.30 -10.26
N HIS A 10 9.59 15.18 -10.40
CA HIS A 10 8.87 13.98 -9.97
C HIS A 10 8.83 13.02 -11.16
N GLY A 11 9.95 12.35 -11.41
CA GLY A 11 9.91 11.10 -12.17
C GLY A 11 8.92 10.16 -11.48
N GLY A 12 8.00 9.56 -12.24
CA GLY A 12 7.02 8.63 -11.72
C GLY A 12 7.66 7.48 -10.94
N ARG A 13 7.06 7.09 -9.81
CA ARG A 13 7.47 5.89 -9.08
C ARG A 13 7.03 4.65 -9.85
N ARG A 14 7.82 3.57 -9.78
CA ARG A 14 7.35 2.23 -10.14
C ARG A 14 6.52 1.67 -9.01
N VAL A 15 5.24 1.42 -9.26
CA VAL A 15 4.30 0.91 -8.28
C VAL A 15 3.85 -0.48 -8.67
N LEU A 16 3.94 -1.43 -7.76
CA LEU A 16 3.32 -2.74 -7.90
C LEU A 16 1.98 -2.75 -7.14
N VAL A 17 0.89 -3.11 -7.83
CA VAL A 17 -0.45 -3.19 -7.27
C VAL A 17 -0.91 -4.64 -7.22
N SER A 18 -1.45 -5.04 -6.08
CA SER A 18 -1.97 -6.40 -5.87
C SER A 18 -3.10 -6.40 -4.85
N SER A 19 -3.83 -7.52 -4.75
CA SER A 19 -4.69 -7.80 -3.61
C SER A 19 -4.08 -8.86 -2.70
N VAL A 20 -4.72 -9.09 -1.54
CA VAL A 20 -4.44 -10.26 -0.72
C VAL A 20 -4.94 -11.55 -1.39
N SER A 21 -4.38 -12.69 -0.98
CA SER A 21 -4.62 -14.01 -1.59
C SER A 21 -6.07 -14.48 -1.56
N SER A 22 -6.87 -14.03 -0.60
CA SER A 22 -8.29 -14.40 -0.46
C SER A 22 -9.26 -13.44 -1.16
N ASP A 23 -8.75 -12.36 -1.75
CA ASP A 23 -9.59 -11.29 -2.28
C ASP A 23 -9.67 -11.36 -3.81
N SER A 24 -10.87 -11.65 -4.32
CA SER A 24 -11.17 -11.77 -5.76
C SER A 24 -11.69 -10.49 -6.41
N HIS A 25 -11.75 -9.39 -5.66
CA HIS A 25 -12.19 -8.10 -6.21
C HIS A 25 -11.09 -7.52 -7.11
N THR A 26 -11.49 -7.09 -8.29
CA THR A 26 -10.57 -6.58 -9.32
C THR A 26 -10.79 -5.10 -9.64
N TRP A 27 -12.01 -4.58 -9.47
CA TRP A 27 -12.35 -3.19 -9.80
C TRP A 27 -11.56 -2.16 -8.98
N ASN A 28 -11.33 -2.42 -7.71
CA ASN A 28 -10.45 -1.63 -6.83
C ASN A 28 -9.02 -1.56 -7.38
N LEU A 29 -8.49 -2.66 -7.92
CA LEU A 29 -7.14 -2.70 -8.49
C LEU A 29 -7.06 -1.87 -9.77
N VAL A 30 -8.05 -2.00 -10.67
CA VAL A 30 -8.14 -1.20 -11.89
C VAL A 30 -8.28 0.29 -11.55
N PHE A 31 -9.12 0.64 -10.58
CA PHE A 31 -9.27 2.02 -10.11
C PHE A 31 -7.95 2.58 -9.57
N LEU A 32 -7.26 1.85 -8.69
CA LEU A 32 -5.98 2.28 -8.12
C LEU A 32 -4.90 2.42 -9.20
N GLN A 33 -4.87 1.52 -10.18
CA GLN A 33 -3.97 1.63 -11.32
C GLN A 33 -4.20 2.92 -12.10
N LEU A 34 -5.44 3.15 -12.57
CA LEU A 34 -5.78 4.35 -13.33
C LEU A 34 -5.49 5.63 -12.54
N LEU A 35 -5.80 5.63 -11.24
CA LEU A 35 -5.52 6.74 -10.34
C LEU A 35 -4.03 7.07 -10.28
N MET A 36 -3.17 6.07 -10.11
CA MET A 36 -1.73 6.28 -9.98
C MET A 36 -1.06 6.60 -11.31
N GLU A 37 -1.54 6.03 -12.40
CA GLU A 37 -1.12 6.37 -13.77
C GLU A 37 -1.48 7.84 -14.09
N GLU A 38 -2.67 8.30 -13.72
CA GLU A 38 -3.09 9.72 -13.84
C GLU A 38 -2.17 10.66 -13.04
N MET A 39 -1.65 10.20 -11.89
CA MET A 39 -0.67 10.91 -11.08
C MET A 39 0.78 10.81 -11.62
N GLY A 40 0.98 10.15 -12.76
CA GLY A 40 2.27 10.04 -13.44
C GLY A 40 3.17 8.92 -12.92
N HIS A 41 2.64 7.92 -12.24
CA HIS A 41 3.40 6.73 -11.80
C HIS A 41 3.35 5.60 -12.84
N GLU A 42 4.38 4.76 -12.87
CA GLU A 42 4.42 3.54 -13.68
C GLU A 42 3.83 2.39 -12.86
N VAL A 43 2.70 1.81 -13.27
CA VAL A 43 1.99 0.81 -12.47
C VAL A 43 2.08 -0.58 -13.09
N THR A 44 2.55 -1.55 -12.32
CA THR A 44 2.42 -2.98 -12.62
C THR A 44 1.32 -3.58 -11.74
N ASN A 45 0.17 -3.87 -12.33
CA ASN A 45 -0.95 -4.52 -11.65
C ASN A 45 -0.88 -6.03 -11.85
N ILE A 46 -0.59 -6.78 -10.79
CA ILE A 46 -0.44 -8.25 -10.84
C ILE A 46 -1.75 -8.98 -10.50
N GLY A 47 -2.85 -8.25 -10.36
CA GLY A 47 -4.19 -8.81 -10.22
C GLY A 47 -4.59 -9.17 -8.79
N SER A 48 -5.70 -9.92 -8.72
CA SER A 48 -6.34 -10.33 -7.47
C SER A 48 -5.99 -11.75 -7.07
N CYS A 49 -6.35 -12.18 -5.86
CA CYS A 49 -6.05 -13.51 -5.31
C CYS A 49 -4.57 -13.91 -5.38
N VAL A 50 -3.65 -12.94 -5.27
CA VAL A 50 -2.22 -13.20 -5.49
C VAL A 50 -1.64 -13.96 -4.28
N PRO A 51 -1.02 -15.14 -4.50
CA PRO A 51 -0.30 -15.84 -3.44
C PRO A 51 0.93 -15.06 -2.97
N ASP A 52 1.27 -15.15 -1.69
CA ASP A 52 2.39 -14.40 -1.10
C ASP A 52 3.73 -14.66 -1.83
N ASP A 53 3.95 -15.88 -2.35
CA ASP A 53 5.15 -16.22 -3.12
C ASP A 53 5.22 -15.52 -4.48
N LEU A 54 4.08 -15.42 -5.17
CA LEU A 54 3.99 -14.70 -6.44
C LEU A 54 4.22 -13.21 -6.21
N LEU A 55 3.66 -12.63 -5.13
CA LEU A 55 3.91 -11.24 -4.76
C LEU A 55 5.41 -10.97 -4.58
N ILE A 56 6.13 -11.86 -3.89
CA ILE A 56 7.57 -11.73 -3.66
C ILE A 56 8.38 -11.86 -4.96
N GLU A 57 8.05 -12.85 -5.80
CA GLU A 57 8.69 -13.02 -7.11
C GLU A 57 8.52 -11.78 -7.98
N GLU A 58 7.32 -11.23 -8.01
CA GLU A 58 6.97 -10.04 -8.77
C GLU A 58 7.68 -8.78 -8.23
N CYS A 59 7.81 -8.63 -6.92
CA CYS A 59 8.61 -7.55 -6.33
C CYS A 59 10.09 -7.61 -6.79
N ARG A 60 10.67 -8.82 -6.88
CA ARG A 60 12.05 -9.00 -7.38
C ARG A 60 12.19 -8.71 -8.87
N ARG A 61 11.18 -9.10 -9.65
CA ARG A 61 11.15 -8.91 -11.10
C ARG A 61 10.97 -7.45 -11.48
N VAL A 62 9.98 -6.78 -10.88
CA VAL A 62 9.58 -5.40 -11.19
C VAL A 62 10.48 -4.38 -10.51
N ARG A 63 11.05 -4.72 -9.34
CA ARG A 63 11.81 -3.79 -8.47
C ARG A 63 11.06 -2.47 -8.26
N PRO A 64 9.83 -2.53 -7.71
CA PRO A 64 9.03 -1.34 -7.50
C PRO A 64 9.64 -0.43 -6.42
N ASP A 65 9.33 0.85 -6.47
CA ASP A 65 9.61 1.81 -5.39
C ASP A 65 8.52 1.73 -4.29
N LEU A 66 7.33 1.23 -4.64
CA LEU A 66 6.18 1.11 -3.76
C LEU A 66 5.33 -0.12 -4.13
N VAL A 67 4.90 -0.88 -3.12
CA VAL A 67 3.86 -1.90 -3.23
C VAL A 67 2.57 -1.38 -2.60
N VAL A 68 1.45 -1.50 -3.33
CA VAL A 68 0.11 -1.13 -2.86
C VAL A 68 -0.75 -2.38 -2.82
N ILE A 69 -1.14 -2.79 -1.62
CA ILE A 69 -2.06 -3.91 -1.40
C ILE A 69 -3.47 -3.36 -1.22
N SER A 70 -4.40 -3.78 -2.06
CA SER A 70 -5.83 -3.46 -1.89
C SER A 70 -6.58 -4.67 -1.36
N SER A 71 -7.39 -4.47 -0.32
CA SER A 71 -8.31 -5.50 0.16
C SER A 71 -9.65 -4.88 0.51
N VAL A 72 -10.73 -5.49 0.01
CA VAL A 72 -12.10 -5.08 0.25
C VAL A 72 -13.00 -6.24 0.71
N ASN A 73 -12.47 -7.47 0.76
CA ASN A 73 -13.19 -8.64 1.24
C ASN A 73 -13.30 -8.75 2.78
N GLY A 74 -12.68 -7.82 3.52
CA GLY A 74 -12.69 -7.81 5.00
C GLY A 74 -11.63 -8.68 5.67
N HIS A 75 -10.78 -9.39 4.92
CA HIS A 75 -9.67 -10.20 5.45
C HIS A 75 -8.31 -9.51 5.34
N GLY A 76 -8.28 -8.23 4.91
CA GLY A 76 -7.05 -7.47 4.71
C GLY A 76 -6.14 -7.40 5.93
N ALA A 77 -6.70 -7.33 7.14
CA ALA A 77 -5.93 -7.37 8.38
C ALA A 77 -5.15 -8.69 8.53
N LEU A 78 -5.85 -9.81 8.36
CA LEU A 78 -5.28 -11.15 8.56
C LEU A 78 -4.32 -11.54 7.43
N ASP A 79 -4.77 -11.44 6.18
CA ASP A 79 -3.96 -11.84 5.03
C ASP A 79 -2.86 -10.82 4.71
N GLY A 80 -3.14 -9.53 4.88
CA GLY A 80 -2.16 -8.47 4.69
C GLY A 80 -1.02 -8.59 5.70
N ALA A 81 -1.33 -8.80 6.98
CA ALA A 81 -0.30 -8.99 8.01
C ALA A 81 0.58 -10.22 7.73
N ARG A 82 0.00 -11.32 7.22
CA ARG A 82 0.78 -12.48 6.78
C ARG A 82 1.69 -12.15 5.60
N ALA A 83 1.15 -11.52 4.56
CA ALA A 83 1.88 -11.19 3.34
C ALA A 83 3.05 -10.22 3.62
N VAL A 84 2.82 -9.15 4.37
CA VAL A 84 3.88 -8.17 4.67
C VAL A 84 4.97 -8.77 5.55
N ARG A 85 4.64 -9.60 6.55
CA ARG A 85 5.66 -10.31 7.35
C ARG A 85 6.51 -11.24 6.49
N ARG A 86 5.90 -11.96 5.54
CA ARG A 86 6.64 -12.80 4.59
C ARG A 86 7.57 -11.95 3.72
N LEU A 87 7.10 -10.82 3.22
CA LEU A 87 7.92 -9.89 2.43
C LEU A 87 9.10 -9.32 3.26
N ARG A 88 8.85 -8.89 4.50
CA ARG A 88 9.89 -8.38 5.43
C ARG A 88 10.92 -9.43 5.82
N SER A 89 10.55 -10.72 5.79
CA SER A 89 11.51 -11.82 6.02
C SER A 89 12.52 -12.01 4.89
N GLN A 90 12.28 -11.40 3.71
CA GLN A 90 13.20 -11.47 2.57
C GLN A 90 14.27 -10.37 2.69
N PRO A 91 15.56 -10.70 2.83
CA PRO A 91 16.61 -9.69 3.05
C PRO A 91 16.69 -8.61 1.97
N ASP A 92 16.41 -8.98 0.71
CA ASP A 92 16.45 -8.12 -0.46
C ASP A 92 15.23 -7.20 -0.60
N LEU A 93 14.12 -7.50 0.10
CA LEU A 93 12.87 -6.74 0.05
C LEU A 93 12.50 -6.09 1.38
N ARG A 94 13.30 -6.29 2.43
CA ARG A 94 12.94 -5.87 3.80
C ARG A 94 12.63 -4.37 3.90
N ASP A 95 13.29 -3.54 3.11
CA ASP A 95 13.20 -2.08 3.14
C ASP A 95 12.28 -1.53 2.02
N LEU A 96 11.64 -2.41 1.23
CA LEU A 96 10.70 -2.02 0.18
C LEU A 96 9.47 -1.33 0.78
N ARG A 97 9.04 -0.19 0.25
CA ARG A 97 7.87 0.50 0.79
C ARG A 97 6.59 -0.26 0.45
N VAL A 98 5.78 -0.61 1.45
CA VAL A 98 4.53 -1.38 1.29
C VAL A 98 3.40 -0.69 2.04
N VAL A 99 2.29 -0.44 1.36
CA VAL A 99 1.07 0.12 1.96
C VAL A 99 -0.14 -0.76 1.69
N ILE A 100 -1.16 -0.64 2.53
CA ILE A 100 -2.42 -1.37 2.37
C ILE A 100 -3.63 -0.45 2.56
N GLY A 101 -4.71 -0.72 1.85
CA GLY A 101 -5.96 0.03 2.04
C GLY A 101 -7.21 -0.68 1.53
N GLY A 102 -8.36 -0.12 1.90
CA GLY A 102 -9.69 -0.61 1.55
C GLY A 102 -10.50 -1.01 2.79
N LYS A 103 -11.28 -2.09 2.69
CA LYS A 103 -12.06 -2.66 3.78
C LYS A 103 -11.29 -3.84 4.39
N LEU A 104 -10.49 -3.55 5.40
CA LEU A 104 -9.51 -4.48 5.95
C LEU A 104 -10.05 -5.43 7.03
N GLY A 105 -11.25 -5.17 7.55
CA GLY A 105 -11.92 -6.01 8.54
C GLY A 105 -13.34 -6.40 8.13
N VAL A 106 -13.85 -7.48 8.73
CA VAL A 106 -15.25 -7.92 8.63
C VAL A 106 -16.15 -7.32 9.72
N ARG A 107 -15.55 -6.66 10.71
CA ARG A 107 -16.29 -6.09 11.84
C ARG A 107 -17.04 -4.82 11.42
N GLY A 108 -18.13 -4.53 12.12
CA GLY A 108 -18.99 -3.37 11.85
C GLY A 108 -18.28 -2.03 12.05
N PRO A 109 -18.95 -0.91 11.72
CA PRO A 109 -18.36 0.43 11.75
C PRO A 109 -17.85 0.89 13.13
N ASP A 110 -18.30 0.26 14.22
CA ASP A 110 -17.86 0.57 15.60
C ASP A 110 -16.62 -0.24 16.05
N ALA A 111 -16.01 -1.02 15.13
CA ALA A 111 -14.85 -1.82 15.45
C ALA A 111 -13.56 -0.98 15.45
N GLU A 112 -12.64 -1.33 16.36
CA GLU A 112 -11.30 -0.76 16.39
C GLU A 112 -10.60 -0.91 15.02
N PRO A 113 -9.94 0.16 14.51
CA PRO A 113 -9.18 0.11 13.27
C PRO A 113 -8.09 -0.96 13.30
N CYS A 114 -7.86 -1.63 12.17
CA CYS A 114 -6.79 -2.64 12.05
C CYS A 114 -5.41 -2.00 11.80
N GLY A 115 -5.38 -0.69 11.59
CA GLY A 115 -4.19 0.09 11.22
C GLY A 115 -2.96 -0.12 12.12
N PRO A 116 -3.06 0.02 13.46
CA PRO A 116 -1.91 -0.17 14.34
C PRO A 116 -1.26 -1.55 14.22
N GLU A 117 -2.08 -2.61 14.19
CA GLU A 117 -1.59 -3.99 14.06
C GLU A 117 -0.93 -4.24 12.70
N LEU A 118 -1.45 -3.63 11.64
CA LEU A 118 -0.89 -3.73 10.29
C LEU A 118 0.42 -2.96 10.14
N VAL A 119 0.55 -1.79 10.77
CA VAL A 119 1.83 -1.07 10.83
C VAL A 119 2.86 -1.88 11.61
N GLU A 120 2.49 -2.43 12.77
CA GLU A 120 3.36 -3.32 13.56
C GLU A 120 3.77 -4.57 12.78
N ALA A 121 2.88 -5.12 11.94
CA ALA A 121 3.20 -6.25 11.07
C ALA A 121 4.23 -5.90 9.98
N GLY A 122 4.38 -4.61 9.62
CA GLY A 122 5.43 -4.12 8.73
C GLY A 122 4.95 -3.27 7.55
N PHE A 123 3.68 -2.84 7.51
CA PHE A 123 3.24 -1.84 6.53
C PHE A 123 3.73 -0.44 6.88
N ASP A 124 4.13 0.33 5.86
CA ASP A 124 4.58 1.71 6.01
C ASP A 124 3.43 2.71 6.17
N ALA A 125 2.24 2.36 5.66
CA ALA A 125 1.01 3.11 5.85
C ALA A 125 -0.22 2.23 5.62
N VAL A 126 -1.31 2.58 6.30
CA VAL A 126 -2.61 1.91 6.20
C VAL A 126 -3.68 2.95 5.90
N PHE A 127 -4.53 2.68 4.92
CA PHE A 127 -5.61 3.55 4.46
C PHE A 127 -6.96 2.84 4.60
N GLU A 128 -7.55 2.94 5.79
CA GLU A 128 -8.91 2.45 6.10
C GLU A 128 -9.93 3.58 5.89
N ASP A 129 -11.18 3.23 5.53
CA ASP A 129 -12.35 4.13 5.42
C ASP A 129 -12.50 4.97 4.11
N THR A 130 -13.64 5.65 3.96
CA THR A 130 -14.10 6.45 2.82
C THR A 130 -13.24 7.66 2.49
N SER A 131 -12.47 8.20 3.44
CA SER A 131 -11.46 9.26 3.19
C SER A 131 -10.12 8.72 2.64
N SER A 132 -9.95 7.40 2.59
CA SER A 132 -8.68 6.72 2.22
C SER A 132 -8.08 7.19 0.90
N VAL A 133 -8.90 7.45 -0.13
CA VAL A 133 -8.38 7.84 -1.45
C VAL A 133 -7.71 9.21 -1.43
N THR A 134 -8.28 10.17 -0.70
CA THR A 134 -7.69 11.52 -0.61
C THR A 134 -6.37 11.48 0.15
N GLU A 135 -6.32 10.76 1.26
CA GLU A 135 -5.10 10.57 2.04
C GLU A 135 -4.03 9.82 1.23
N PHE A 136 -4.43 8.80 0.48
CA PHE A 136 -3.54 8.06 -0.41
C PHE A 136 -2.97 8.95 -1.52
N ARG A 137 -3.79 9.83 -2.13
CA ARG A 137 -3.32 10.84 -3.08
C ARG A 137 -2.29 11.77 -2.45
N SER A 138 -2.54 12.29 -1.25
CA SER A 138 -1.58 13.15 -0.54
C SER A 138 -0.28 12.42 -0.22
N TYR A 139 -0.36 11.14 0.14
CA TYR A 139 0.79 10.27 0.37
C TYR A 139 1.63 10.08 -0.90
N LEU A 140 1.00 9.76 -2.03
CA LEU A 140 1.69 9.61 -3.32
C LEU A 140 2.33 10.93 -3.78
N ALA A 141 1.66 12.06 -3.56
CA ALA A 141 2.20 13.38 -3.87
C ALA A 141 3.36 13.82 -2.95
N GLY A 142 3.72 13.03 -1.93
CA GLY A 142 4.73 13.40 -0.95
C GLY A 142 4.31 14.55 -0.04
N THR A 143 3.02 14.88 -0.02
CA THR A 143 2.44 15.99 0.78
C THR A 143 1.91 15.51 2.13
N ALA A 144 1.74 14.20 2.32
CA ALA A 144 1.47 13.62 3.61
C ALA A 144 2.78 13.20 4.31
N GLN A 145 2.95 13.59 5.57
CA GLN A 145 3.97 12.96 6.42
C GLN A 145 3.59 11.49 6.63
N PRO A 146 4.54 10.53 6.60
CA PRO A 146 4.25 9.18 7.04
C PRO A 146 3.73 9.27 8.47
N ARG A 147 2.46 8.89 8.69
CA ARG A 147 1.87 8.81 10.03
C ARG A 147 2.57 7.68 10.78
N LEU A 148 3.68 8.02 11.45
CA LEU A 148 4.19 7.24 12.57
C LEU A 148 3.24 7.46 13.75
N THR A 149 2.37 6.49 14.01
CA THR A 149 1.70 6.37 15.31
C THR A 149 1.97 5.00 15.91
N ALA A 150 3.23 4.78 16.26
CA ALA A 150 3.55 4.00 17.44
C ALA A 150 3.81 5.01 18.57
N SER A 151 2.79 5.32 19.37
CA SER A 151 3.05 5.95 20.67
C SER A 151 3.62 4.86 21.57
N GLY A 152 4.95 4.87 21.71
CA GLY A 152 5.62 4.10 22.73
C GLY A 152 5.21 4.54 24.14
N ALA A 153 5.41 3.61 25.07
CA ALA A 153 5.45 3.75 26.53
C ALA A 153 4.12 3.92 27.27
N ARG A 154 3.67 2.84 27.91
CA ARG A 154 4.02 2.54 29.31
C ARG A 154 4.04 1.04 29.56
#